data_AF-A0A388L260-F1
#
_entry.id   AF-A0A388L260-F1
#
_cell.length_a   1.000
_cell.length_b   1.000
_cell.length_c   1.000
_cell.angle_alpha   90.00
_cell.angle_beta   90.00
_cell.angle_gamma   90.00
#
_symmetry.space_group_name_H-M   'P 1'
#
loop_
_entity.id
_entity.type
_entity.pdbx_description
1 polymer ?
#
loop_
_entity_poly.entity_id
_entity_poly.type
_entity_poly.pdbx_seq_one_letter_code
_entity_poly.pdbx_strand_id
1 'polypeptide(L)'
;MSKNQKRKDLDKGQMETEEGSERIILEKEAAVVLSQTEKLRKWNKEYTSEFTTITQIAAGKAPMVTESATTARRTLRNIRPLIVARHVAKTQKWQITTDVSFKIPHFVEGVNVVKVLGTQVTTETPLAIFEIVALDDSRIDTNLDEDSENSQRSTGETTRNSPRAFSPLIVKMPESTRLSSGMIWKPWRTVVEVSYSILADMGMSAELMATIVAHIASTGLLEGDDDLDARAYATDCERLYRSDESGCDSGDEDDEIDKMEGLQELEEDDGANDDQVEADSGGVSRPSSSGEKGMESDQEAVEGRENEEGPPLPP
;
A
#
# COMPACT_ATOMS: atom_id res chain seq x y z
N MET A 1 30.62 -17.70 87.96
CA MET A 1 29.94 -16.64 87.18
C MET A 1 31.01 -15.62 86.82
N SER A 2 31.27 -15.17 85.60
CA SER A 2 30.79 -15.49 84.26
C SER A 2 31.95 -15.14 83.31
N LYS A 3 32.24 -16.02 82.34
CA LYS A 3 33.03 -15.67 81.15
C LYS A 3 32.07 -15.80 79.98
N ASN A 4 31.88 -14.74 79.22
CA ASN A 4 31.65 -14.77 77.76
C ASN A 4 31.26 -13.36 77.29
N GLN A 5 32.24 -12.66 76.74
CA GLN A 5 32.02 -11.44 75.97
C GLN A 5 33.05 -11.41 74.84
N LYS A 6 32.71 -12.05 73.72
CA LYS A 6 33.28 -11.76 72.40
C LYS A 6 32.48 -12.48 71.32
N ARG A 7 32.20 -11.77 70.23
CA ARG A 7 31.60 -12.16 68.93
C ARG A 7 30.25 -11.47 68.68
N LYS A 8 30.28 -10.21 68.22
CA LYS A 8 29.21 -9.69 67.35
C LYS A 8 29.51 -8.44 66.51
N ASP A 9 30.77 -7.99 66.40
CA ASP A 9 31.08 -6.72 65.69
C ASP A 9 31.91 -6.88 64.40
N LEU A 10 32.12 -8.09 63.88
CA LEU A 10 32.92 -8.31 62.66
C LEU A 10 32.10 -8.33 61.36
N ASP A 11 30.78 -8.50 61.44
CA ASP A 11 29.93 -8.78 60.27
C ASP A 11 29.41 -7.50 59.59
N LYS A 12 29.22 -6.42 60.36
CA LYS A 12 28.57 -5.19 59.88
C LYS A 12 29.46 -4.31 59.01
N GLY A 13 30.79 -4.34 59.24
CA GLY A 13 31.76 -3.60 58.43
C GLY A 13 32.10 -4.27 57.09
N GLN A 14 31.88 -5.58 56.98
CA GLN A 14 32.11 -6.34 55.74
C GLN A 14 30.95 -6.10 54.75
N MET A 15 29.70 -6.07 55.25
CA MET A 15 28.51 -5.85 54.42
C MET A 15 28.43 -4.43 53.83
N GLU A 16 28.79 -3.39 54.60
CA GLU A 16 28.80 -1.99 54.10
C GLU A 16 29.93 -1.73 53.09
N THR A 17 31.03 -2.47 53.16
CA THR A 17 32.13 -2.37 52.18
C THR A 17 31.84 -3.18 50.91
N GLU A 18 31.16 -4.33 51.03
CA GLU A 18 30.63 -5.07 49.89
C GLU A 18 29.55 -4.27 49.14
N GLU A 19 28.55 -3.72 49.82
CA GLU A 19 27.51 -2.86 49.20
C GLU A 19 28.12 -1.63 48.52
N GLY A 20 29.13 -1.01 49.13
CA GLY A 20 29.89 0.08 48.52
C GLY A 20 30.64 -0.36 47.27
N SER A 21 31.21 -1.57 47.28
CA SER A 21 31.92 -2.14 46.13
C SER A 21 30.98 -2.55 44.98
N GLU A 22 29.83 -3.14 45.29
CA GLU A 22 28.79 -3.51 44.31
C GLU A 22 28.18 -2.27 43.67
N ARG A 23 27.93 -1.22 44.46
CA ARG A 23 27.45 0.06 43.95
C ARG A 23 28.45 0.71 42.99
N ILE A 24 29.75 0.64 43.30
CA ILE A 24 30.81 1.17 42.42
C ILE A 24 30.91 0.35 41.12
N ILE A 25 30.71 -0.98 41.18
CA ILE A 25 30.67 -1.84 39.99
C ILE A 25 29.47 -1.48 39.11
N LEU A 26 28.27 -1.38 39.69
CA LEU A 26 27.05 -0.97 38.99
C LEU A 26 27.17 0.42 38.37
N GLU A 27 27.80 1.37 39.06
CA GLU A 27 28.02 2.72 38.54
C GLU A 27 28.97 2.71 37.32
N LYS A 28 30.02 1.89 37.35
CA LYS A 28 30.91 1.69 36.19
C LYS A 28 30.19 1.04 35.03
N GLU A 29 29.38 0.02 35.28
CA GLU A 29 28.56 -0.64 34.24
C GLU A 29 27.55 0.34 33.63
N ALA A 30 26.87 1.13 34.46
CA ALA A 30 25.95 2.18 34.00
C ALA A 30 26.67 3.23 33.16
N ALA A 31 27.88 3.66 33.55
CA ALA A 31 28.69 4.58 32.77
C ALA A 31 29.10 4.00 31.42
N VAL A 32 29.45 2.70 31.36
CA VAL A 32 29.76 2.00 30.11
C VAL A 32 28.53 1.93 29.22
N VAL A 33 27.37 1.53 29.75
CA VAL A 33 26.10 1.47 28.99
C VAL A 33 25.74 2.86 28.46
N LEU A 34 25.81 3.90 29.28
CA LEU A 34 25.54 5.27 28.84
C LEU A 34 26.51 5.69 27.73
N SER A 35 27.81 5.45 27.87
CA SER A 35 28.80 5.74 26.84
C SER A 35 28.52 4.99 25.53
N GLN A 36 28.13 3.71 25.61
CA GLN A 36 27.74 2.91 24.44
C GLN A 36 26.46 3.45 23.79
N THR A 37 25.45 3.82 24.58
CA THR A 37 24.21 4.40 24.04
C THR A 37 24.43 5.75 23.38
N GLU A 38 25.34 6.59 23.91
CA GLU A 38 25.72 7.85 23.27
C GLU A 38 26.47 7.64 21.96
N LYS A 39 27.39 6.67 21.92
CA LYS A 39 28.06 6.27 20.67
C LYS A 39 27.05 5.80 19.64
N LEU A 40 26.15 4.89 20.01
CA LEU A 40 25.08 4.42 19.12
C LEU A 40 24.19 5.58 18.64
N ARG A 41 23.83 6.52 19.53
CA ARG A 41 23.04 7.70 19.16
C ARG A 41 23.79 8.59 18.17
N LYS A 42 25.10 8.80 18.37
CA LYS A 42 25.93 9.60 17.46
C LYS A 42 26.05 8.94 16.09
N TRP A 43 26.33 7.63 16.07
CA TRP A 43 26.39 6.84 14.83
C TRP A 43 25.04 6.87 14.11
N ASN A 44 23.93 6.59 14.80
CA ASN A 44 22.60 6.69 14.22
C ASN A 44 22.31 8.09 13.68
N LYS A 45 22.74 9.16 14.36
CA LYS A 45 22.57 10.54 13.88
C LYS A 45 23.34 10.81 12.59
N GLU A 46 24.57 10.29 12.48
CA GLU A 46 25.40 10.40 11.29
C GLU A 46 24.76 9.65 10.11
N TYR A 47 24.33 8.40 10.32
CA TYR A 47 23.61 7.61 9.32
C TYR A 47 22.24 8.22 8.94
N THR A 48 21.49 8.83 9.87
CA THR A 48 20.21 9.48 9.54
C THR A 48 20.35 10.68 8.61
N SER A 49 21.57 11.25 8.46
CA SER A 49 21.81 12.30 7.46
C SER A 49 21.81 11.77 6.02
N GLU A 50 22.02 10.46 5.84
CA GLU A 50 22.10 9.81 4.53
C GLU A 50 20.72 9.38 4.02
N PHE A 51 19.72 9.30 4.90
CA PHE A 51 18.38 8.82 4.55
C PHE A 51 17.33 9.91 4.73
N THR A 52 16.65 10.24 3.64
CA THR A 52 15.46 11.08 3.67
C THR A 52 14.30 10.28 4.24
N THR A 53 13.73 10.73 5.36
CA THR A 53 12.56 10.08 5.97
C THR A 53 11.25 10.71 5.51
N ILE A 54 10.13 10.02 5.70
CA ILE A 54 8.80 10.58 5.40
C ILE A 54 8.51 11.82 6.25
N THR A 55 8.90 11.83 7.54
CA THR A 55 8.80 13.01 8.41
C THR A 55 9.58 14.21 7.83
N GLN A 56 10.74 13.99 7.22
CA GLN A 56 11.51 15.07 6.58
C GLN A 56 10.82 15.59 5.31
N ILE A 57 10.22 14.71 4.50
CA ILE A 57 9.42 15.09 3.33
C ILE A 57 8.19 15.89 3.77
N ALA A 58 7.47 15.43 4.79
CA ALA A 58 6.30 16.11 5.36
C ALA A 58 6.64 17.50 5.89
N ALA A 59 7.86 17.69 6.41
CA ALA A 59 8.40 18.98 6.84
C ALA A 59 8.93 19.85 5.69
N GLY A 60 8.78 19.43 4.42
CA GLY A 60 9.24 20.17 3.24
C GLY A 60 10.76 20.20 3.05
N LYS A 61 11.51 19.30 3.70
CA LYS A 61 13.00 19.30 3.68
C LYS A 61 13.61 18.51 2.52
N ALA A 62 12.78 17.93 1.66
CA ALA A 62 13.22 17.07 0.55
C ALA A 62 12.49 17.41 -0.77
N PRO A 63 12.71 18.63 -1.32
CA PRO A 63 12.01 19.08 -2.53
C PRO A 63 12.29 18.20 -3.76
N MET A 64 13.47 17.58 -3.83
CA MET A 64 13.81 16.65 -4.91
C MET A 64 12.85 15.45 -4.98
N VAL A 65 12.33 14.99 -3.83
CA VAL A 65 11.37 13.88 -3.78
C VAL A 65 10.03 14.32 -4.33
N THR A 66 9.56 15.52 -3.97
CA THR A 66 8.30 16.08 -4.48
C THR A 66 8.37 16.34 -5.99
N GLU A 67 9.50 16.83 -6.51
CA GLU A 67 9.71 17.04 -7.95
C GLU A 67 9.79 15.72 -8.74
N SER A 68 10.42 14.70 -8.16
CA SER A 68 10.43 13.36 -8.75
C SER A 68 9.01 12.75 -8.76
N ALA A 69 8.24 12.95 -7.70
CA ALA A 69 6.85 12.50 -7.62
C ALA A 69 5.97 13.17 -8.69
N THR A 70 6.09 14.49 -8.90
CA THR A 70 5.33 15.19 -9.96
C THR A 70 5.70 14.70 -11.35
N THR A 71 6.99 14.41 -11.58
CA THR A 71 7.45 13.78 -12.83
C THR A 71 6.88 12.38 -13.01
N ALA A 72 6.87 11.56 -11.95
CA ALA A 72 6.30 10.22 -11.96
C ALA A 72 4.80 10.24 -12.24
N ARG A 73 4.04 11.21 -11.69
CA ARG A 73 2.62 11.36 -12.00
C ARG A 73 2.38 11.46 -13.50
N ARG A 74 3.21 12.21 -14.25
CA ARG A 74 3.04 12.40 -15.70
C ARG A 74 3.23 11.11 -16.53
N THR A 75 3.96 10.13 -16.01
CA THR A 75 4.35 8.91 -16.76
C THR A 75 3.63 7.66 -16.29
N LEU A 76 3.22 7.60 -15.02
CA LEU A 76 2.53 6.46 -14.44
C LEU A 76 1.05 6.45 -14.81
N ARG A 77 0.45 5.26 -14.75
CA ARG A 77 -1.01 5.09 -14.84
C ARG A 77 -1.68 5.74 -13.64
N ASN A 78 -2.97 6.05 -13.76
CA ASN A 78 -3.78 6.53 -12.63
C ASN A 78 -3.85 5.43 -11.57
N ILE A 79 -2.99 5.53 -10.56
CA ILE A 79 -2.86 4.57 -9.48
C ILE A 79 -3.22 5.28 -8.18
N ARG A 80 -3.97 4.62 -7.32
CA ARG A 80 -4.42 5.16 -6.03
C ARG A 80 -3.86 4.32 -4.89
N PRO A 81 -3.10 4.92 -3.97
CA PRO A 81 -2.73 4.25 -2.72
C PRO A 81 -3.95 3.94 -1.87
N LEU A 82 -3.94 2.78 -1.22
CA LEU A 82 -4.99 2.31 -0.34
C LEU A 82 -4.43 2.23 1.10
N ILE A 83 -4.67 3.28 1.87
CA ILE A 83 -4.23 3.43 3.26
C ILE A 83 -5.26 2.76 4.16
N VAL A 84 -5.10 1.46 4.37
CA VAL A 84 -5.99 0.71 5.28
C VAL A 84 -5.51 0.93 6.71
N ALA A 85 -6.33 1.60 7.51
CA ALA A 85 -6.00 2.08 8.84
C ALA A 85 -6.99 1.58 9.90
N ARG A 86 -6.50 1.36 11.12
CA ARG A 86 -7.34 1.13 12.30
C ARG A 86 -6.82 1.94 13.48
N HIS A 87 -7.72 2.36 14.34
CA HIS A 87 -7.36 2.94 15.62
C HIS A 87 -7.35 1.85 16.70
N VAL A 88 -6.29 1.80 17.51
CA VAL A 88 -6.14 0.83 18.61
C VAL A 88 -6.46 1.50 19.92
N ALA A 89 -7.66 1.27 20.47
CA ALA A 89 -8.18 1.98 21.64
C ALA A 89 -7.27 1.85 22.88
N LYS A 90 -6.65 0.68 23.08
CA LYS A 90 -5.74 0.45 24.21
C LYS A 90 -4.50 1.36 24.18
N THR A 91 -4.01 1.68 22.98
CA THR A 91 -2.78 2.46 22.81
C THR A 91 -3.01 3.89 22.35
N GLN A 92 -4.26 4.24 22.00
CA GLN A 92 -4.65 5.53 21.45
C GLN A 92 -3.75 5.93 20.26
N LYS A 93 -3.54 4.96 19.37
CA LYS A 93 -2.63 5.09 18.23
C LYS A 93 -3.24 4.46 16.99
N TRP A 94 -3.03 5.15 15.88
CA TRP A 94 -3.33 4.65 14.55
C TRP A 94 -2.29 3.62 14.11
N GLN A 95 -2.78 2.57 13.46
CA GLN A 95 -1.98 1.60 12.73
C GLN A 95 -2.46 1.58 11.29
N ILE A 96 -1.53 1.40 10.36
CA ILE A 96 -1.84 1.16 8.96
C ILE A 96 -1.36 -0.21 8.53
N THR A 97 -1.84 -0.66 7.39
CA THR A 97 -1.48 -1.96 6.84
C THR A 97 -0.36 -1.81 5.82
N THR A 98 0.69 -2.61 5.98
CA THR A 98 1.74 -2.79 4.98
C THR A 98 2.01 -4.27 4.78
N ASP A 99 2.64 -4.65 3.69
CA ASP A 99 3.22 -5.98 3.59
C ASP A 99 4.46 -6.11 4.50
N VAL A 100 5.09 -7.30 4.46
CA VAL A 100 6.35 -7.59 5.17
C VAL A 100 7.52 -6.68 4.73
N SER A 101 7.46 -6.12 3.52
CA SER A 101 8.48 -5.27 2.89
C SER A 101 8.15 -3.78 2.98
N PHE A 102 7.20 -3.38 3.83
CA PHE A 102 6.71 -1.99 4.00
C PHE A 102 5.94 -1.41 2.80
N LYS A 103 5.53 -2.25 1.84
CA LYS A 103 4.72 -1.83 0.72
C LYS A 103 3.30 -1.54 1.16
N ILE A 104 2.79 -0.42 0.70
CA ILE A 104 1.43 0.01 0.95
C ILE A 104 0.58 -0.45 -0.25
N PRO A 105 -0.55 -1.16 -0.01
CA PRO A 105 -1.44 -1.59 -1.07
C PRO A 105 -1.89 -0.43 -1.96
N HIS A 106 -2.07 -0.70 -3.24
CA HIS A 106 -2.52 0.28 -4.21
C HIS A 106 -3.32 -0.40 -5.32
N PHE A 107 -4.08 0.39 -6.06
CA PHE A 107 -4.88 -0.11 -7.18
C PHE A 107 -4.91 0.88 -8.33
N VAL A 108 -5.16 0.37 -9.54
CA VAL A 108 -5.37 1.20 -10.72
C VAL A 108 -6.78 1.77 -10.68
N GLU A 109 -6.94 3.04 -11.02
CA GLU A 109 -8.24 3.70 -11.16
C GLU A 109 -9.16 2.90 -12.10
N GLY A 110 -10.42 2.74 -11.73
CA GLY A 110 -11.38 1.89 -12.47
C GLY A 110 -11.57 0.50 -11.85
N VAL A 111 -10.66 0.05 -10.99
CA VAL A 111 -10.80 -1.24 -10.30
C VAL A 111 -11.68 -1.10 -9.05
N ASN A 112 -12.58 -2.06 -8.83
CA ASN A 112 -13.41 -2.13 -7.63
C ASN A 112 -12.57 -2.22 -6.35
N VAL A 113 -12.69 -1.20 -5.49
CA VAL A 113 -11.92 -1.08 -4.24
C VAL A 113 -12.25 -2.20 -3.25
N VAL A 114 -13.51 -2.63 -3.17
CA VAL A 114 -13.93 -3.73 -2.29
C VAL A 114 -13.27 -5.04 -2.71
N LYS A 115 -13.16 -5.28 -4.02
CA LYS A 115 -12.44 -6.45 -4.56
C LYS A 115 -10.94 -6.37 -4.25
N VAL A 116 -10.32 -5.19 -4.38
CA VAL A 116 -8.92 -4.97 -4.02
C VAL A 116 -8.70 -5.21 -2.53
N LEU A 117 -9.56 -4.66 -1.67
CA LEU A 117 -9.48 -4.83 -0.22
C LEU A 117 -9.56 -6.32 0.14
N GLY A 118 -10.57 -7.02 -0.39
CA GLY A 118 -10.79 -8.46 -0.20
C GLY A 118 -9.64 -9.35 -0.64
N THR A 119 -8.96 -8.98 -1.72
CA THR A 119 -7.87 -9.78 -2.31
C THR A 119 -6.51 -9.47 -1.70
N GLN A 120 -6.22 -8.20 -1.43
CA GLN A 120 -4.88 -7.77 -1.01
C GLN A 120 -4.75 -7.60 0.51
N VAL A 121 -5.82 -7.22 1.22
CA VAL A 121 -5.69 -6.72 2.59
C VAL A 121 -6.51 -7.47 3.62
N THR A 122 -7.82 -7.60 3.41
CA THR A 122 -8.74 -8.21 4.38
C THR A 122 -10.09 -8.50 3.75
N THR A 123 -10.73 -9.59 4.15
CA THR A 123 -12.10 -9.93 3.75
C THR A 123 -13.17 -9.25 4.62
N GLU A 124 -12.77 -8.50 5.65
CA GLU A 124 -13.69 -7.80 6.52
C GLU A 124 -14.20 -6.50 5.89
N THR A 125 -15.41 -6.11 6.27
CA THR A 125 -16.06 -4.89 5.77
C THR A 125 -15.46 -3.66 6.46
N PRO A 126 -15.10 -2.61 5.70
CA PRO A 126 -14.63 -1.36 6.29
C PRO A 126 -15.75 -0.60 7.00
N LEU A 127 -15.37 0.20 8.00
CA LEU A 127 -16.29 1.11 8.69
C LEU A 127 -16.62 2.34 7.84
N ALA A 128 -15.59 2.89 7.19
CA ALA A 128 -15.72 4.06 6.33
C ALA A 128 -14.53 4.13 5.36
N ILE A 129 -14.73 4.82 4.23
CA ILE A 129 -13.70 5.12 3.26
C ILE A 129 -13.65 6.64 3.09
N PHE A 130 -12.44 7.20 3.09
CA PHE A 130 -12.20 8.63 2.97
C PHE A 130 -11.28 8.88 1.80
N GLU A 131 -11.64 9.87 0.99
CA GLU A 131 -10.79 10.35 -0.08
C GLU A 131 -10.05 11.60 0.36
N ILE A 132 -8.73 11.61 0.15
CA ILE A 132 -7.92 12.80 0.37
C ILE A 132 -7.57 13.38 -0.98
N VAL A 133 -8.10 14.55 -1.27
CA VAL A 133 -7.67 15.32 -2.44
C VAL A 133 -6.37 16.00 -2.07
N ALA A 134 -5.26 15.55 -2.66
CA ALA A 134 -3.97 16.23 -2.50
C ALA A 134 -4.08 17.63 -3.15
N LEU A 135 -3.95 18.68 -2.35
CA LEU A 135 -4.26 20.08 -2.70
C LEU A 135 -3.38 20.72 -3.80
N ASP A 136 -2.42 20.02 -4.39
CA ASP A 136 -1.37 20.67 -5.20
C ASP A 136 -1.58 20.66 -6.72
N ASP A 137 -2.65 20.05 -7.24
CA ASP A 137 -2.88 20.02 -8.70
C ASP A 137 -3.78 21.16 -9.21
N SER A 138 -4.20 22.12 -8.38
CA SER A 138 -5.04 23.26 -8.80
C SER A 138 -4.29 24.58 -9.02
N ARG A 139 -2.95 24.58 -8.98
CA ARG A 139 -2.15 25.82 -9.10
C ARG A 139 -1.30 25.89 -10.37
N ILE A 140 -1.49 24.94 -11.27
CA ILE A 140 -0.92 24.99 -12.61
C ILE A 140 -2.12 25.17 -13.54
N ASP A 141 -2.15 26.29 -14.27
CA ASP A 141 -3.17 26.69 -15.26
C ASP A 141 -4.44 27.39 -14.75
N THR A 142 -4.24 28.43 -13.94
CA THR A 142 -5.11 29.62 -14.07
C THR A 142 -4.23 30.81 -14.39
N ASN A 143 -3.70 30.82 -15.62
CA ASN A 143 -3.28 32.07 -16.24
C ASN A 143 -4.53 32.91 -16.45
N LEU A 144 -4.66 33.97 -15.66
CA LEU A 144 -5.55 35.07 -15.98
C LEU A 144 -4.84 35.89 -17.07
N ASP A 145 -4.87 35.39 -18.31
CA ASP A 145 -4.56 36.21 -19.48
C ASP A 145 -5.84 36.98 -19.84
N GLU A 146 -6.01 38.14 -19.20
CA GLU A 146 -6.73 39.23 -19.85
C GLU A 146 -5.84 39.73 -21.01
N ASP A 147 -6.45 39.88 -22.19
CA ASP A 147 -5.89 40.43 -23.43
C ASP A 147 -4.92 39.56 -24.26
N SER A 148 -5.49 38.71 -25.11
CA SER A 148 -5.20 38.80 -26.56
C SER A 148 -6.11 37.89 -27.38
N GLU A 149 -6.98 38.52 -28.17
CA GLU A 149 -7.54 37.92 -29.36
C GLU A 149 -6.40 37.47 -30.30
N ASN A 150 -6.55 36.27 -30.86
CA ASN A 150 -5.76 35.68 -31.94
C ASN A 150 -4.44 34.99 -31.57
N SER A 151 -4.51 33.68 -31.26
CA SER A 151 -3.53 32.71 -31.75
C SER A 151 -4.06 31.27 -31.69
N GLN A 152 -3.65 30.51 -32.70
CA GLN A 152 -4.08 29.17 -33.04
C GLN A 152 -3.96 28.15 -31.91
N ARG A 153 -5.02 27.33 -31.77
CA ARG A 153 -5.03 25.93 -31.33
C ARG A 153 -3.67 25.39 -30.85
N SER A 154 -3.39 25.55 -29.55
CA SER A 154 -2.44 24.69 -28.83
C SER A 154 -3.10 23.34 -28.56
N THR A 155 -3.09 22.50 -29.60
CA THR A 155 -3.40 21.08 -29.47
C THR A 155 -2.26 20.40 -28.72
N GLY A 156 -2.52 19.91 -27.50
CA GLY A 156 -1.94 18.64 -27.05
C GLY A 156 -1.03 18.62 -25.82
N GLU A 157 -1.42 19.26 -24.71
CA GLU A 157 -0.98 18.79 -23.39
C GLU A 157 -2.21 18.62 -22.48
N THR A 158 -3.14 17.76 -22.89
CA THR A 158 -4.13 17.23 -21.96
C THR A 158 -3.41 16.36 -20.95
N THR A 159 -3.36 16.82 -19.70
CA THR A 159 -2.98 16.04 -18.52
C THR A 159 -3.65 14.67 -18.63
N ARG A 160 -2.86 13.63 -18.90
CA ARG A 160 -3.36 12.27 -19.21
C ARG A 160 -4.10 11.62 -18.04
N ASN A 161 -4.01 12.23 -16.87
CA ASN A 161 -4.45 11.67 -15.61
C ASN A 161 -5.73 12.34 -15.13
N SER A 162 -6.60 11.57 -14.49
CA SER A 162 -7.79 12.14 -13.88
C SER A 162 -7.38 13.11 -12.75
N PRO A 163 -8.21 14.11 -12.40
CA PRO A 163 -7.95 15.00 -11.26
C PRO A 163 -7.79 14.27 -9.92
N ARG A 164 -8.17 12.99 -9.86
CA ARG A 164 -8.10 12.13 -8.67
C ARG A 164 -7.03 11.05 -8.78
N ALA A 165 -6.31 11.01 -9.90
CA ALA A 165 -5.17 10.12 -10.05
C ALA A 165 -4.20 10.38 -8.91
N PHE A 166 -3.74 9.31 -8.25
CA PHE A 166 -2.81 9.39 -7.11
C PHE A 166 -3.36 10.00 -5.82
N SER A 167 -4.64 10.40 -5.77
CA SER A 167 -5.29 10.74 -4.50
C SER A 167 -5.48 9.48 -3.66
N PRO A 168 -4.92 9.38 -2.43
CA PRO A 168 -5.05 8.19 -1.62
C PRO A 168 -6.50 7.99 -1.15
N LEU A 169 -6.85 6.73 -0.90
CA LEU A 169 -8.04 6.36 -0.15
C LEU A 169 -7.62 5.87 1.23
N ILE A 170 -8.17 6.46 2.29
CA ILE A 170 -8.07 5.91 3.64
C ILE A 170 -9.26 5.00 3.88
N VAL A 171 -9.00 3.75 4.27
CA VAL A 171 -10.04 2.80 4.65
C VAL A 171 -9.95 2.58 6.15
N LYS A 172 -10.98 2.98 6.90
CA LYS A 172 -11.07 2.76 8.35
C LYS A 172 -11.61 1.37 8.62
N MET A 173 -10.83 0.55 9.32
CA MET A 173 -11.18 -0.81 9.70
C MET A 173 -11.49 -0.91 11.20
N PRO A 174 -12.35 -1.85 11.62
CA PRO A 174 -12.48 -2.23 13.02
C PRO A 174 -11.14 -2.63 13.67
N GLU A 175 -11.01 -2.43 14.99
CA GLU A 175 -9.79 -2.83 15.71
C GLU A 175 -9.54 -4.35 15.61
N SER A 176 -10.61 -5.15 15.57
CA SER A 176 -10.55 -6.62 15.49
C SER A 176 -10.12 -7.17 14.13
N THR A 177 -9.83 -6.31 13.15
CA THR A 177 -9.65 -6.75 11.78
C THR A 177 -8.46 -7.66 11.55
N ARG A 178 -8.77 -8.81 10.94
CA ARG A 178 -7.81 -9.81 10.48
C ARG A 178 -7.32 -9.46 9.08
N LEU A 179 -6.01 -9.55 8.90
CA LEU A 179 -5.36 -9.27 7.64
C LEU A 179 -5.15 -10.55 6.83
N SER A 180 -5.12 -10.39 5.51
CA SER A 180 -4.67 -11.40 4.56
C SER A 180 -3.21 -11.78 4.82
N SER A 181 -2.82 -12.98 4.38
CA SER A 181 -1.46 -13.49 4.54
C SER A 181 -0.43 -12.51 3.97
N GLY A 182 0.63 -12.22 4.74
CA GLY A 182 1.71 -11.32 4.34
C GLY A 182 1.49 -9.84 4.69
N MET A 183 0.28 -9.46 5.09
CA MET A 183 -0.03 -8.11 5.56
C MET A 183 0.14 -7.98 7.08
N ILE A 184 0.62 -6.82 7.53
CA ILE A 184 0.95 -6.55 8.93
C ILE A 184 0.44 -5.15 9.32
N TRP A 185 -0.15 -5.06 10.51
CA TRP A 185 -0.44 -3.79 11.15
C TRP A 185 0.86 -3.12 11.65
N LYS A 186 1.20 -1.98 11.07
CA LYS A 186 2.32 -1.14 11.46
C LYS A 186 1.83 0.12 12.17
N PRO A 187 2.41 0.51 13.32
CA PRO A 187 2.11 1.80 13.93
C PRO A 187 2.38 2.94 12.95
N TRP A 188 1.45 3.89 12.84
CA TRP A 188 1.58 5.06 11.94
C TRP A 188 2.91 5.81 12.18
N ARG A 189 3.27 5.99 13.45
CA ARG A 189 4.55 6.61 13.85
C ARG A 189 5.79 5.89 13.30
N THR A 190 5.73 4.56 13.15
CA THR A 190 6.85 3.83 12.56
C THR A 190 6.93 4.10 11.07
N VAL A 191 5.78 4.16 10.39
CA VAL A 191 5.73 4.39 8.93
C VAL A 191 6.27 5.75 8.54
N VAL A 192 6.04 6.80 9.34
CA VAL A 192 6.55 8.15 9.01
C VAL A 192 8.06 8.31 9.29
N GLU A 193 8.65 7.47 10.14
CA GLU A 193 10.06 7.55 10.52
C GLU A 193 11.01 6.75 9.61
N VAL A 194 10.48 5.89 8.73
CA VAL A 194 11.32 5.13 7.79
C VAL A 194 11.87 5.98 6.64
N SER A 195 12.95 5.49 6.02
CA SER A 195 13.46 6.02 4.76
C SER A 195 12.40 5.87 3.65
N TYR A 196 12.20 6.90 2.84
CA TYR A 196 11.17 6.86 1.80
C TYR A 196 11.41 5.77 0.74
N SER A 197 12.67 5.41 0.50
CA SER A 197 13.07 4.41 -0.50
C SER A 197 12.44 3.03 -0.28
N ILE A 198 12.04 2.70 0.95
CA ILE A 198 11.42 1.40 1.25
C ILE A 198 9.98 1.29 0.75
N LEU A 199 9.35 2.42 0.40
CA LEU A 199 7.98 2.45 -0.10
C LEU A 199 7.90 2.15 -1.61
N ALA A 200 9.03 1.80 -2.24
CA ALA A 200 9.06 1.40 -3.65
C ALA A 200 8.23 0.13 -3.88
N ASP A 201 7.38 0.15 -4.90
CA ASP A 201 6.63 -1.03 -5.32
C ASP A 201 6.52 -1.16 -6.84
N MET A 202 6.12 -2.34 -7.30
CA MET A 202 5.85 -2.57 -8.71
C MET A 202 4.71 -1.66 -9.17
N GLY A 203 4.99 -0.79 -10.14
CA GLY A 203 4.01 0.14 -10.69
C GLY A 203 3.89 1.46 -9.91
N MET A 204 4.58 1.63 -8.78
CA MET A 204 4.59 2.88 -8.02
C MET A 204 5.99 3.29 -7.59
N SER A 205 6.38 4.54 -7.88
CA SER A 205 7.66 5.07 -7.42
C SER A 205 7.64 5.34 -5.92
N ALA A 206 8.79 5.19 -5.27
CA ALA A 206 8.95 5.45 -3.85
C ALA A 206 8.58 6.90 -3.51
N GLU A 207 8.98 7.84 -4.37
CA GLU A 207 8.76 9.27 -4.23
C GLU A 207 7.28 9.64 -4.26
N LEU A 208 6.51 8.98 -5.14
CA LEU A 208 5.08 9.19 -5.24
C LEU A 208 4.36 8.70 -3.98
N MET A 209 4.62 7.46 -3.54
CA MET A 209 4.04 6.94 -2.30
C MET A 209 4.47 7.78 -1.10
N ALA A 210 5.74 8.15 -1.02
CA ALA A 210 6.28 8.95 0.07
C ALA A 210 5.67 10.34 0.16
N THR A 211 5.47 11.02 -0.96
CA THR A 211 4.81 12.34 -0.99
C THR A 211 3.38 12.23 -0.48
N ILE A 212 2.69 11.14 -0.79
CA ILE A 212 1.31 10.90 -0.35
C ILE A 212 1.26 10.59 1.16
N VAL A 213 2.12 9.69 1.66
CA VAL A 213 2.22 9.39 3.10
C VAL A 213 2.66 10.64 3.87
N ALA A 214 3.58 11.43 3.33
CA ALA A 214 4.03 12.69 3.90
C ALA A 214 2.90 13.73 3.98
N HIS A 215 2.02 13.78 2.98
CA HIS A 215 0.83 14.64 3.01
C HIS A 215 -0.15 14.23 4.12
N ILE A 216 -0.37 12.93 4.30
CA ILE A 216 -1.20 12.40 5.41
C ILE A 216 -0.56 12.74 6.76
N ALA A 217 0.77 12.68 6.85
CA ALA A 217 1.51 13.03 8.06
C ALA A 217 1.44 14.53 8.37
N SER A 218 1.64 15.39 7.37
CA SER A 218 1.62 16.85 7.56
C SER A 218 0.22 17.39 7.91
N THR A 219 -0.83 16.72 7.45
CA THR A 219 -2.23 17.06 7.78
C THR A 219 -2.69 16.48 9.11
N GLY A 220 -1.92 15.59 9.74
CA GLY A 220 -2.28 15.00 11.03
C GLY A 220 -3.51 14.09 10.97
N LEU A 221 -3.90 13.59 9.80
CA LEU A 221 -5.13 12.80 9.63
C LEU A 221 -5.15 11.54 10.52
N LEU A 222 -4.01 10.85 10.59
CA LEU A 222 -3.78 9.65 11.40
C LEU A 222 -3.05 9.97 12.72
N GLU A 223 -3.29 11.15 13.27
CA GLU A 223 -2.82 11.56 14.59
C GLU A 223 -4.01 11.80 15.54
N GLY A 224 -3.77 11.65 16.85
CA GLY A 224 -4.79 11.84 17.86
C GLY A 224 -5.74 10.66 18.03
N ASP A 225 -7.01 10.98 18.22
CA ASP A 225 -8.10 10.03 18.53
C ASP A 225 -8.67 9.33 17.28
N ASP A 226 -9.67 8.47 17.49
CA ASP A 226 -10.37 7.69 16.47
C ASP A 226 -11.33 8.53 15.60
N ASP A 227 -11.42 9.85 15.82
CA ASP A 227 -12.37 10.71 15.11
C ASP A 227 -11.81 11.17 13.76
N LEU A 228 -11.46 10.20 12.92
CA LEU A 228 -11.08 10.44 11.53
C LEU A 228 -12.24 11.06 10.74
N ASP A 229 -13.48 10.75 11.12
CA ASP A 229 -14.70 11.25 10.52
C ASP A 229 -14.84 12.77 10.64
N ALA A 230 -14.36 13.38 11.74
CA ALA A 230 -14.28 14.83 11.87
C ALA A 230 -13.14 15.49 11.07
N ARG A 231 -12.13 14.71 10.66
CA ARG A 231 -10.91 15.23 9.99
C ARG A 231 -10.89 14.97 8.48
N ALA A 232 -11.68 14.01 8.00
CA ALA A 232 -11.68 13.58 6.60
C ALA A 232 -13.10 13.50 6.02
N TYR A 233 -13.21 13.74 4.71
CA TYR A 233 -14.49 13.64 4.02
C TYR A 233 -14.81 12.18 3.68
N ALA A 234 -15.82 11.62 4.34
CA ALA A 234 -16.32 10.29 4.03
C ALA A 234 -16.81 10.25 2.58
N THR A 235 -16.43 9.19 1.87
CA THR A 235 -16.80 8.98 0.47
C THR A 235 -17.66 7.72 0.36
N ASP A 236 -18.74 7.81 -0.42
CA ASP A 236 -19.59 6.67 -0.71
C ASP A 236 -18.83 5.63 -1.56
N CYS A 237 -18.62 4.45 -0.99
CA CYS A 237 -17.87 3.37 -1.60
C CYS A 237 -18.61 2.72 -2.78
N GLU A 238 -19.95 2.69 -2.75
CA GLU A 238 -20.75 2.18 -3.86
C GLU A 238 -20.65 3.08 -5.09
N ARG A 239 -20.45 4.38 -4.87
CA ARG A 239 -20.26 5.36 -5.94
C ARG A 239 -18.87 5.31 -6.54
N LEU A 240 -17.85 4.89 -5.79
CA LEU A 240 -16.48 4.93 -6.27
C LEU A 240 -16.24 3.91 -7.39
N TYR A 241 -16.69 2.67 -7.24
CA TYR A 241 -16.58 1.64 -8.28
C TYR A 241 -17.61 0.52 -8.06
N ARG A 242 -18.83 0.69 -8.60
CA ARG A 242 -19.69 -0.47 -8.85
C ARG A 242 -18.98 -1.39 -9.83
N SER A 243 -19.08 -2.70 -9.58
CA SER A 243 -18.77 -3.67 -10.64
C SER A 243 -19.93 -3.59 -11.63
N ASP A 244 -19.68 -3.13 -12.85
CA ASP A 244 -20.66 -3.11 -13.96
C ASP A 244 -21.09 -4.53 -14.42
N GLU A 245 -20.87 -5.54 -13.58
CA GLU A 245 -21.16 -6.96 -13.85
C GLU A 245 -22.50 -7.40 -13.21
N SER A 246 -23.27 -6.48 -12.64
CA SER A 246 -24.59 -6.74 -12.05
C SER A 246 -25.72 -6.09 -12.85
N GLY A 247 -26.20 -6.82 -13.87
CA GLY A 247 -27.61 -6.83 -14.25
C GLY A 247 -28.04 -5.91 -15.38
N CYS A 248 -27.92 -6.42 -16.61
CA CYS A 248 -28.96 -6.17 -17.62
C CYS A 248 -30.31 -6.61 -17.04
N ASP A 249 -31.25 -5.69 -16.89
CA ASP A 249 -32.66 -5.83 -17.27
C ASP A 249 -33.40 -4.54 -16.84
N SER A 250 -33.21 -3.46 -17.60
CA SER A 250 -34.29 -2.48 -17.74
C SER A 250 -35.04 -2.90 -19.00
N GLY A 251 -36.09 -3.68 -18.82
CA GLY A 251 -37.06 -3.93 -19.87
C GLY A 251 -37.63 -2.59 -20.35
N ASP A 252 -37.11 -2.12 -21.48
CA ASP A 252 -37.86 -1.26 -22.40
C ASP A 252 -38.73 -2.21 -23.23
N GLU A 253 -39.82 -2.69 -22.62
CA GLU A 253 -41.03 -2.97 -23.40
C GLU A 253 -41.70 -1.61 -23.60
N ASP A 254 -41.23 -0.88 -24.62
CA ASP A 254 -41.91 0.32 -25.10
C ASP A 254 -42.99 -0.11 -26.11
N ASP A 255 -44.21 0.26 -25.73
CA ASP A 255 -45.46 0.00 -26.41
C ASP A 255 -45.58 0.83 -27.69
N GLU A 256 -45.58 0.20 -28.86
CA GLU A 256 -46.19 0.77 -30.07
C GLU A 256 -46.99 -0.34 -30.80
N ILE A 257 -48.07 -0.83 -30.16
CA ILE A 257 -49.14 -1.51 -30.90
C ILE A 257 -49.96 -0.41 -31.57
N ASP A 258 -49.47 -0.04 -32.75
CA ASP A 258 -50.11 0.84 -33.70
C ASP A 258 -51.51 0.30 -34.04
N LYS A 259 -52.52 1.05 -33.63
CA LYS A 259 -53.93 0.73 -33.79
C LYS A 259 -54.50 1.61 -34.88
N MET A 260 -54.37 1.23 -36.16
CA MET A 260 -55.36 1.65 -37.16
C MET A 260 -55.47 0.73 -38.39
N GLU A 261 -56.67 0.17 -38.48
CA GLU A 261 -57.45 -0.39 -39.59
C GLU A 261 -56.99 -0.14 -41.04
N GLY A 262 -57.06 -1.21 -41.85
CA GLY A 262 -57.06 -1.13 -43.31
C GLY A 262 -57.37 -2.49 -43.96
N LEU A 263 -58.67 -2.77 -44.18
CA LEU A 263 -59.19 -3.91 -44.95
C LEU A 263 -58.77 -3.85 -46.43
N GLN A 264 -58.16 -4.94 -46.94
CA GLN A 264 -58.24 -5.48 -48.32
C GLN A 264 -57.91 -6.98 -48.20
N GLU A 265 -58.85 -7.93 -48.12
CA GLU A 265 -59.74 -8.50 -49.16
C GLU A 265 -59.00 -9.06 -50.41
N LEU A 266 -58.81 -10.40 -50.39
CA LEU A 266 -58.85 -11.42 -51.48
C LEU A 266 -57.81 -11.30 -52.63
N GLU A 267 -57.21 -12.34 -53.21
CA GLU A 267 -57.56 -13.76 -53.37
C GLU A 267 -56.36 -14.53 -53.99
N GLU A 268 -56.32 -15.85 -53.74
CA GLU A 268 -55.90 -16.98 -54.63
C GLU A 268 -54.45 -17.12 -55.13
N ASP A 269 -53.75 -18.22 -54.78
CA ASP A 269 -53.74 -19.59 -55.40
C ASP A 269 -52.51 -19.69 -56.35
N ASP A 270 -51.65 -20.70 -56.40
CA ASP A 270 -51.86 -22.14 -56.45
C ASP A 270 -50.47 -22.84 -56.51
N GLY A 271 -50.37 -24.15 -56.24
CA GLY A 271 -49.41 -25.02 -56.95
C GLY A 271 -48.12 -25.53 -56.25
N ALA A 272 -48.16 -26.82 -55.92
CA ALA A 272 -47.11 -27.74 -55.45
C ALA A 272 -45.79 -27.81 -56.27
N ASN A 273 -44.68 -28.20 -55.63
CA ASN A 273 -44.00 -29.48 -55.93
C ASN A 273 -42.89 -29.87 -54.95
N ASP A 274 -42.90 -31.18 -54.68
CA ASP A 274 -41.92 -32.06 -54.07
C ASP A 274 -40.67 -32.21 -54.97
N ASP A 275 -39.48 -32.35 -54.38
CA ASP A 275 -38.50 -33.38 -54.79
C ASP A 275 -37.21 -33.33 -53.95
N GLN A 276 -36.83 -34.52 -53.49
CA GLN A 276 -35.58 -34.88 -52.84
C GLN A 276 -34.39 -34.84 -53.80
N VAL A 277 -33.17 -34.61 -53.29
CA VAL A 277 -31.97 -35.36 -53.72
C VAL A 277 -30.90 -35.38 -52.63
N GLU A 278 -30.56 -36.60 -52.22
CA GLU A 278 -29.33 -37.01 -51.53
C GLU A 278 -28.13 -37.12 -52.50
N ALA A 279 -26.91 -36.87 -52.00
CA ALA A 279 -25.64 -37.56 -52.32
C ALA A 279 -24.52 -36.84 -51.53
N ASP A 280 -23.95 -37.44 -50.47
CA ASP A 280 -22.82 -38.39 -50.48
C ASP A 280 -21.52 -37.84 -51.10
N SER A 281 -20.46 -37.64 -50.28
CA SER A 281 -19.20 -38.42 -50.38
C SER A 281 -18.07 -37.89 -49.47
N GLY A 282 -17.47 -38.80 -48.70
CA GLY A 282 -16.04 -38.84 -48.31
C GLY A 282 -15.59 -37.88 -47.18
N GLY A 283 -14.97 -38.30 -46.07
CA GLY A 283 -14.16 -39.48 -45.84
C GLY A 283 -12.73 -39.07 -45.44
N VAL A 284 -12.33 -39.49 -44.23
CA VAL A 284 -10.95 -39.90 -43.87
C VAL A 284 -9.95 -38.79 -43.48
N SER A 285 -9.73 -38.62 -42.17
CA SER A 285 -8.50 -39.05 -41.45
C SER A 285 -8.00 -38.08 -40.38
N ARG A 286 -8.10 -38.56 -39.14
CA ARG A 286 -7.16 -38.31 -38.03
C ARG A 286 -5.74 -38.75 -38.44
N PRO A 287 -4.71 -38.22 -37.77
CA PRO A 287 -3.96 -39.15 -36.93
C PRO A 287 -3.69 -38.62 -35.52
N SER A 288 -3.78 -39.55 -34.58
CA SER A 288 -3.13 -39.49 -33.27
C SER A 288 -1.71 -40.05 -33.37
N SER A 289 -0.77 -39.54 -32.57
CA SER A 289 0.39 -40.26 -32.00
C SER A 289 0.91 -39.41 -30.83
N SER A 290 0.87 -39.78 -29.55
CA SER A 290 1.42 -40.95 -28.81
C SER A 290 2.95 -41.01 -28.75
N GLY A 291 3.49 -41.12 -27.52
CA GLY A 291 4.87 -41.50 -27.19
C GLY A 291 5.66 -40.35 -26.54
N GLU A 292 5.81 -40.18 -25.22
CA GLU A 292 6.24 -41.07 -24.12
C GLU A 292 7.78 -41.19 -23.98
N LYS A 293 8.25 -41.11 -22.71
CA LYS A 293 9.61 -41.32 -22.13
C LYS A 293 10.53 -40.08 -22.10
N GLY A 294 11.25 -39.75 -21.02
CA GLY A 294 11.59 -40.47 -19.78
C GLY A 294 13.12 -40.45 -19.56
N MET A 295 13.55 -40.30 -18.29
CA MET A 295 14.92 -40.38 -17.71
C MET A 295 15.74 -39.07 -17.77
N GLU A 296 16.15 -38.41 -16.67
CA GLU A 296 16.82 -38.80 -15.41
C GLU A 296 18.35 -38.68 -15.47
N SER A 297 18.85 -37.82 -14.55
CA SER A 297 20.17 -37.70 -13.90
C SER A 297 21.44 -37.40 -14.71
N ASP A 298 22.17 -36.37 -14.27
CA ASP A 298 23.49 -36.58 -13.67
C ASP A 298 23.85 -35.46 -12.68
N GLN A 299 24.32 -35.88 -11.51
CA GLN A 299 25.02 -35.10 -10.50
C GLN A 299 26.51 -35.02 -10.85
N GLU A 300 27.16 -33.89 -10.59
CA GLU A 300 28.53 -33.91 -10.08
C GLU A 300 28.78 -32.69 -9.19
N ALA A 301 29.18 -32.98 -7.96
CA ALA A 301 29.69 -32.05 -6.96
C ALA A 301 31.21 -31.92 -7.12
N VAL A 302 31.80 -30.76 -6.78
CA VAL A 302 33.13 -30.67 -6.17
C VAL A 302 33.22 -29.39 -5.32
N GLU A 303 33.85 -29.56 -4.17
CA GLU A 303 33.95 -28.72 -2.98
C GLU A 303 34.94 -27.53 -3.09
N GLY A 304 34.78 -26.59 -2.16
CA GLY A 304 35.91 -26.08 -1.35
C GLY A 304 36.33 -24.63 -1.55
N ARG A 305 36.02 -23.75 -0.59
CA ARG A 305 36.95 -23.36 0.51
C ARG A 305 36.43 -22.13 1.26
N GLU A 306 36.34 -22.31 2.57
CA GLU A 306 36.19 -21.30 3.60
C GLU A 306 37.44 -20.42 3.64
N ASN A 307 37.27 -19.10 3.81
CA ASN A 307 38.28 -18.21 4.34
C ASN A 307 37.57 -17.23 5.28
N GLU A 308 37.61 -17.54 6.58
CA GLU A 308 37.37 -16.58 7.64
C GLU A 308 38.61 -15.68 7.77
N GLU A 309 38.45 -14.39 7.51
CA GLU A 309 39.47 -13.38 7.77
C GLU A 309 38.98 -12.52 8.94
N GLY A 310 39.46 -12.85 10.15
CA GLY A 310 39.21 -12.09 11.38
C GLY A 310 40.04 -10.80 11.44
N PRO A 311 39.59 -9.77 12.18
CA PRO A 311 40.26 -8.48 12.22
C PRO A 311 41.51 -8.48 13.14
N PRO A 312 42.51 -7.61 12.88
CA PRO A 312 43.75 -7.58 13.65
C PRO A 312 43.59 -6.84 14.99
N LEU A 313 44.34 -7.29 16.00
CA LEU A 313 44.46 -6.64 17.31
C LEU A 313 45.40 -5.41 17.24
N PRO A 314 45.10 -4.32 17.96
CA PRO A 314 45.93 -3.11 17.98
C PRO A 314 47.08 -3.17 19.01
N PRO A 315 48.12 -2.32 18.85
CA PRO A 315 49.31 -2.27 19.70
C PRO A 315 49.08 -1.68 21.10
#